data_AF-A0A4Y2KPH0-F1
#
_entry.id   AF-A0A4Y2KPH0-F1
#
_cell.length_a   1.000
_cell.length_b   1.000
_cell.length_c   1.000
_cell.angle_alpha   90.00
_cell.angle_beta   90.00
_cell.angle_gamma   90.00
#
_symmetry.space_group_name_H-M   'P 1'
#
loop_
_entity.id
_entity.type
_entity.pdbx_description
1 polymer ?
#
loop_
_entity_poly.entity_id
_entity_poly.type
_entity_poly.pdbx_seq_one_letter_code
_entity_poly.pdbx_strand_id
1 'polypeptide(L)'
;MPKRKRGITGDAASRREAIRKRERRVVETEEERSRRLSTMAQRGQDRRAEEIEEQRNSRLAVMAQHGQRRRAEETDEQRNSRLAVMTQRGQERRAEETEE
;
A
#
# COMPACT_ATOMS: atom_id res chain seq x y z
N MET A 1 7.33 -12.32 -36.83
CA MET A 1 6.19 -12.09 -35.90
C MET A 1 6.14 -10.60 -35.54
N PRO A 2 5.07 -9.85 -35.86
CA PRO A 2 5.02 -8.43 -35.61
C PRO A 2 4.75 -8.14 -34.12
N LYS A 3 5.67 -7.42 -33.47
CA LYS A 3 5.56 -6.96 -32.09
C LYS A 3 4.38 -5.99 -31.98
N ARG A 4 3.34 -6.36 -31.23
CA ARG A 4 2.24 -5.45 -30.89
C ARG A 4 2.79 -4.30 -30.05
N LYS A 5 2.99 -3.13 -30.66
CA LYS A 5 3.19 -1.88 -29.93
C LYS A 5 1.90 -1.62 -29.14
N ARG A 6 1.94 -1.84 -27.82
CA ARG A 6 0.85 -1.50 -26.92
C ARG A 6 0.73 0.03 -26.95
N GLY A 7 -0.24 0.52 -27.73
CA GLY A 7 -0.37 1.95 -28.05
C GLY A 7 -0.48 2.80 -26.79
N ILE A 8 0.22 3.93 -26.80
CA ILE A 8 0.16 5.02 -25.81
C ILE A 8 -1.13 5.84 -26.04
N THR A 9 -2.22 5.19 -26.45
CA THR A 9 -3.55 5.78 -26.54
C THR A 9 -4.28 5.39 -25.26
N GLY A 10 -3.87 5.98 -24.14
CA GLY A 10 -4.71 5.97 -22.95
C GLY A 10 -6.01 6.66 -23.31
N ASP A 11 -7.10 5.89 -23.36
CA ASP A 11 -8.42 6.34 -23.74
C ASP A 11 -8.74 7.69 -23.09
N ALA A 12 -9.14 8.67 -23.93
CA ALA A 12 -9.38 10.04 -23.49
C ALA A 12 -10.49 10.09 -22.42
N ALA A 13 -11.45 9.16 -22.46
CA ALA A 13 -12.48 9.06 -21.43
C ALA A 13 -11.92 8.56 -20.09
N SER A 14 -11.05 7.55 -20.11
CA SER A 14 -10.34 7.03 -18.93
C SER A 14 -9.47 8.11 -18.25
N ARG A 15 -8.78 8.95 -19.03
CA ARG A 15 -8.02 10.11 -18.49
C ARG A 15 -8.94 11.14 -17.83
N ARG A 16 -10.05 11.49 -18.49
CA ARG A 16 -11.07 12.42 -17.93
C ARG A 16 -11.69 11.87 -16.64
N GLU A 17 -11.91 10.57 -16.55
CA GLU A 17 -12.44 9.94 -15.33
C GLU A 17 -11.42 9.94 -14.19
N ALA A 18 -10.14 9.69 -14.47
CA ALA A 18 -9.07 9.77 -13.47
C ALA A 18 -8.94 11.19 -12.88
N ILE A 19 -9.05 12.22 -13.73
CA ILE A 19 -9.03 13.63 -13.31
C ILE A 19 -10.22 13.92 -12.40
N ARG A 20 -11.45 13.60 -12.81
CA ARG A 20 -12.65 13.79 -11.97
C ARG A 20 -12.55 13.07 -10.62
N LYS A 21 -12.05 11.83 -10.62
CA LYS A 21 -11.82 11.07 -9.38
C LYS A 21 -10.81 11.76 -8.46
N ARG A 22 -9.77 12.40 -9.02
CA ARG A 22 -8.77 13.15 -8.25
C ARG A 22 -9.35 14.45 -7.71
N GLU A 23 -10.06 15.22 -8.53
CA GLU A 23 -10.72 16.47 -8.12
C GLU A 23 -11.69 16.22 -6.96
N ARG A 24 -12.53 15.19 -7.06
CA ARG A 24 -13.42 14.79 -5.95
C ARG A 24 -12.67 14.47 -4.66
N ARG A 25 -11.46 13.87 -4.74
CA ARG A 25 -10.64 13.57 -3.54
C ARG A 25 -9.91 14.80 -3.00
N VAL A 26 -9.76 15.87 -3.78
CA VAL A 26 -9.12 17.12 -3.31
C VAL A 26 -10.11 17.96 -2.51
N VAL A 27 -11.39 17.93 -2.89
CA VAL A 27 -12.45 18.72 -2.25
C VAL A 27 -13.23 17.95 -1.16
N GLU A 28 -12.93 16.66 -0.94
CA GLU A 28 -13.63 15.86 0.08
C GLU A 28 -13.38 16.39 1.48
N THR A 29 -14.42 16.39 2.32
CA THR A 29 -14.24 16.70 3.75
C THR A 29 -13.51 15.57 4.47
N GLU A 30 -12.98 15.83 5.66
CA GLU A 30 -12.32 14.78 6.46
C GLU A 30 -13.28 13.63 6.81
N GLU A 31 -14.55 13.92 7.06
CA GLU A 31 -15.56 12.90 7.31
C GLU A 31 -15.86 12.03 6.09
N GLU A 32 -15.96 12.65 4.91
CA GLU A 32 -16.16 11.94 3.64
C GLU A 32 -14.94 11.07 3.29
N ARG A 33 -13.73 11.62 3.48
CA ARG A 33 -12.48 10.88 3.34
C ARG A 33 -12.42 9.69 4.27
N SER A 34 -12.76 9.90 5.54
CA SER A 34 -12.74 8.85 6.57
C SER A 34 -13.72 7.74 6.26
N ARG A 35 -14.97 8.07 5.90
CA ARG A 35 -15.97 7.09 5.45
C ARG A 35 -15.48 6.29 4.25
N ARG A 36 -14.96 6.96 3.22
CA ARG A 36 -14.43 6.32 2.01
C ARG A 36 -13.27 5.37 2.32
N LEU A 37 -12.32 5.79 3.15
CA LEU A 37 -11.18 4.96 3.56
C LEU A 37 -11.62 3.77 4.42
N SER A 38 -12.58 3.97 5.31
CA SER A 38 -13.17 2.90 6.13
C SER A 38 -13.84 1.82 5.27
N THR A 39 -14.69 2.21 4.31
CA THR A 39 -15.30 1.25 3.37
C THR A 39 -14.25 0.49 2.54
N MET A 40 -13.17 1.16 2.11
CA MET A 40 -12.08 0.50 1.39
C MET A 40 -11.29 -0.47 2.28
N ALA A 41 -11.10 -0.14 3.55
CA ALA A 41 -10.43 -1.00 4.53
C ALA A 41 -11.26 -2.26 4.80
N GLN A 42 -12.57 -2.11 5.03
CA GLN A 42 -13.51 -3.22 5.25
C GLN A 42 -13.48 -4.18 4.06
N ARG A 43 -13.69 -3.67 2.83
CA ARG A 43 -13.62 -4.49 1.61
C ARG A 43 -12.25 -5.17 1.42
N GLY A 44 -11.18 -4.56 1.93
CA GLY A 44 -9.86 -5.15 1.94
C GLY A 44 -9.71 -6.30 2.93
N GLN A 45 -10.37 -6.20 4.10
CA GLN A 45 -10.43 -7.27 5.09
C GLN A 45 -11.30 -8.42 4.59
N ASP A 46 -12.48 -8.15 4.05
CA ASP A 46 -13.39 -9.18 3.53
C ASP A 46 -12.69 -10.04 2.47
N ARG A 47 -12.04 -9.40 1.49
CA ARG A 47 -11.26 -10.12 0.47
C ARG A 47 -10.13 -10.96 1.05
N ARG A 48 -9.49 -10.53 2.14
CA ARG A 48 -8.43 -11.31 2.81
C ARG A 48 -8.97 -12.45 3.65
N ALA A 49 -10.20 -12.31 4.17
CA ALA A 49 -10.87 -13.39 4.90
C ALA A 49 -11.28 -14.53 3.95
N GLU A 50 -11.60 -14.20 2.71
CA GLU A 50 -11.95 -15.15 1.65
C GLU A 50 -10.73 -15.75 0.91
N GLU A 51 -9.51 -15.29 1.18
CA GLU A 51 -8.30 -15.83 0.54
C GLU A 51 -8.02 -17.27 0.98
N ILE A 52 -7.86 -18.15 0.00
CA ILE A 52 -7.30 -19.48 0.23
C ILE A 52 -5.78 -19.42 0.41
N GLU A 53 -5.20 -20.48 0.97
CA GLU A 53 -3.78 -20.54 1.31
C GLU A 53 -2.85 -20.20 0.13
N GLU A 54 -3.11 -20.73 -1.06
CA GLU A 54 -2.30 -20.44 -2.25
C GLU A 54 -2.32 -18.96 -2.64
N GLN A 55 -3.50 -18.33 -2.62
CA GLN A 55 -3.66 -16.91 -2.92
C GLN A 55 -2.98 -16.05 -1.85
N ARG A 56 -3.14 -16.42 -0.58
CA ARG A 56 -2.48 -15.75 0.56
C ARG A 56 -0.97 -15.83 0.43
N ASN A 57 -0.42 -17.02 0.14
CA ASN A 57 1.01 -17.24 -0.01
C ASN A 57 1.58 -16.46 -1.20
N SER A 58 0.88 -16.44 -2.33
CA SER A 58 1.24 -15.62 -3.49
C SER A 58 1.26 -14.12 -3.14
N ARG A 59 0.21 -13.61 -2.46
CA ARG A 59 0.16 -12.21 -2.02
C ARG A 59 1.29 -11.86 -1.06
N LEU A 60 1.58 -12.72 -0.07
CA LEU A 60 2.68 -12.53 0.88
C LEU A 60 4.04 -12.52 0.16
N ALA A 61 4.26 -13.42 -0.80
CA ALA A 61 5.49 -13.46 -1.60
C ALA A 61 5.71 -12.16 -2.39
N VAL A 62 4.66 -11.66 -3.05
CA VAL A 62 4.72 -10.37 -3.78
C VAL A 62 5.05 -9.21 -2.83
N MET A 63 4.42 -9.16 -1.64
CA MET A 63 4.73 -8.12 -0.65
C MET A 63 6.16 -8.22 -0.11
N ALA A 64 6.66 -9.42 0.13
CA ALA A 64 8.04 -9.65 0.57
C ALA A 64 9.04 -9.19 -0.50
N GLN A 65 8.85 -9.59 -1.76
CA GLN A 65 9.68 -9.13 -2.88
C GLN A 65 9.66 -7.61 -3.02
N HIS A 66 8.48 -7.00 -2.95
CA HIS A 66 8.34 -5.54 -3.00
C HIS A 66 9.07 -4.85 -1.84
N GLY A 67 8.99 -5.42 -0.63
CA GLY A 67 9.72 -4.93 0.53
C GLY A 67 11.23 -5.00 0.36
N GLN A 68 11.76 -6.09 -0.21
CA GLN A 68 13.19 -6.21 -0.50
C GLN A 68 13.64 -5.21 -1.56
N ARG A 69 12.88 -5.06 -2.65
CA ARG A 69 13.18 -4.05 -3.68
C ARG A 69 13.25 -2.65 -3.08
N ARG A 70 12.26 -2.27 -2.25
CA ARG A 70 12.26 -0.96 -1.59
C ARG A 70 13.49 -0.75 -0.71
N ARG A 71 13.94 -1.77 0.03
CA ARG A 71 15.16 -1.68 0.86
C ARG A 71 16.43 -1.60 0.02
N ALA A 72 16.47 -2.25 -1.13
CA ALA A 72 17.61 -2.16 -2.05
C ALA A 72 17.73 -0.77 -2.71
N GLU A 73 16.59 -0.07 -2.84
CA GLU A 73 16.50 1.30 -3.39
C GLU A 73 16.58 2.39 -2.31
N GLU A 74 16.79 2.05 -1.03
CA GLU A 74 16.91 3.03 0.06
C GLU A 74 18.23 3.82 -0.04
N THR A 75 18.14 5.13 0.18
CA THR A 75 19.30 5.97 0.49
C THR A 75 19.79 5.72 1.92
N ASP A 76 21.04 6.09 2.23
CA ASP A 76 21.60 5.91 3.57
C ASP A 76 20.81 6.69 4.63
N GLU A 77 20.31 7.89 4.32
CA GLU A 77 19.45 8.67 5.23
C GLU A 77 18.12 7.94 5.50
N GLN A 78 17.48 7.40 4.46
CA GLN A 78 16.23 6.64 4.61
C GLN A 78 16.46 5.36 5.42
N ARG A 79 17.57 4.66 5.18
CA ARG A 79 17.95 3.46 5.93
C ARG A 79 18.18 3.79 7.40
N ASN A 80 18.94 4.85 7.69
CA ASN A 80 19.23 5.26 9.06
C ASN A 80 17.96 5.69 9.80
N SER A 81 17.08 6.46 9.16
CA SER A 81 15.78 6.83 9.71
C SER A 81 14.91 5.60 10.00
N ARG A 82 14.81 4.66 9.05
CA ARG A 82 14.06 3.41 9.24
C ARG A 82 14.61 2.60 10.41
N LEU A 83 15.93 2.46 10.50
CA LEU A 83 16.58 1.71 11.58
C LEU A 83 16.30 2.38 12.93
N ALA A 84 16.44 3.70 13.05
CA ALA A 84 16.12 4.44 14.28
C ALA A 84 14.69 4.21 14.77
N VAL A 85 13.70 4.27 13.86
CA VAL A 85 12.29 3.97 14.18
C VAL A 85 12.12 2.52 14.64
N MET A 86 12.82 1.56 14.01
CA MET A 86 12.77 0.16 14.42
C MET A 86 13.38 -0.06 15.81
N THR A 87 14.50 0.60 16.14
CA THR A 87 15.11 0.51 17.48
C THR A 87 14.19 1.10 18.54
N GLN A 88 13.63 2.30 18.29
CA GLN A 88 12.70 2.94 19.21
C GLN A 88 11.49 2.05 19.49
N ARG A 89 10.83 1.54 18.45
CA ARG A 89 9.68 0.63 18.59
C ARG A 89 10.08 -0.69 19.28
N GLY A 90 11.33 -1.11 19.16
CA GLY A 90 11.87 -2.25 19.90
C GLY A 90 12.00 -1.96 21.39
N GLN A 91 12.43 -0.76 21.76
CA GLN A 91 12.54 -0.31 23.14
C GLN A 91 11.16 -0.13 23.79
N GLU A 92 10.23 0.53 23.10
CA GLU A 92 8.83 0.71 23.56
C GLU A 92 8.18 -0.64 23.87
N ARG A 93 8.29 -1.61 22.96
CA ARG A 93 7.74 -2.96 23.19
C ARG A 93 8.32 -3.68 24.40
N ARG A 94 9.63 -3.50 24.69
CA ARG A 94 10.27 -4.07 25.88
C ARG A 94 9.87 -3.35 27.16
N ALA A 95 9.60 -2.04 27.08
CA ALA A 95 9.16 -1.25 28.22
C ALA A 95 7.69 -1.52 28.58
N GLU A 96 6.86 -1.84 27.58
CA GLU A 96 5.47 -2.28 27.73
C GLU A 96 5.33 -3.76 28.08
N GLU A 97 6.43 -4.52 28.07
CA GLU A 97 6.44 -5.93 28.44
C GLU A 97 6.25 -6.03 29.97
N THR A 98 4.99 -6.16 30.40
CA THR A 98 4.65 -6.41 31.80
C THR A 98 5.09 -7.82 32.17
N GLU A 99 5.80 -7.96 33.30
CA GLU A 99 6.13 -9.27 33.88
C GLU A 99 4.83 -10.04 34.18
N GLU A 100 4.52 -11.06 33.37
CA GLU A 100 3.53 -12.09 33.69
C GLU A 100 4.19 -13.22 34.50
#